data_AF-A0A7J4LQC2-F1
#
_entry.id   AF-A0A7J4LQC2-F1
#
_cell.length_a   1.000
_cell.length_b   1.000
_cell.length_c   1.000
_cell.angle_alpha   90.00
_cell.angle_beta   90.00
_cell.angle_gamma   90.00
#
_symmetry.space_group_name_H-M   'P 1'
#
loop_
_entity.id
_entity.type
_entity.pdbx_description
1 polymer ?
#
loop_
_entity_poly.entity_id
_entity_poly.type
_entity_poly.pdbx_seq_one_letter_code
_entity_poly.pdbx_strand_id
1 'polypeptide(L)'
;MKQNKIFLRVGLSFLFIFIVATLFLANLSLVSAANEYNLVFKTSPENVVAHDNPFVEVPESSYFTLTVEAYDKATNQLAKDVNVQLTVTHDKDSLTLPSGFPWVEGTTLLVQESFAADGRLTVGKFLFPLRGNYKIHATAISKDGKSGELDTSIYAKQPVFQIRNWALFHGAILLVGLIVGLVYGKSLRNQGKANLSTFLTAVFLVSIVVLSIQFVAAHEGEEHEEEPHKIELIDKQVEVRTNPEIPDIGTPTQFNFLFKDETTGKLLDNVKVHFKYENQEEKFMVIDTEFVSETGNPSLIYGIFDGAPHKLTLDVEPTEKSSVNFEPIHREYETIMAEAHDPPRTTQFVALFIMIMAWLIGLTIGAVLKRTVYS
;
A
#
# COMPACT_ATOMS: atom_id res chain seq x y z
N MET A 1 -58.54 46.22 -17.65
CA MET A 1 -58.52 44.75 -17.88
C MET A 1 -57.68 44.27 -19.09
N LYS A 2 -57.28 45.10 -20.06
CA LYS A 2 -56.47 44.63 -21.22
C LYS A 2 -54.95 44.46 -20.96
N GLN A 3 -54.35 45.23 -20.05
CA GLN A 3 -52.91 45.17 -19.77
C GLN A 3 -52.46 43.87 -19.06
N ASN A 4 -53.30 43.28 -18.18
CA ASN A 4 -52.92 42.06 -17.45
C ASN A 4 -52.81 40.81 -18.33
N LYS A 5 -53.45 40.79 -19.52
CA LYS A 5 -53.37 39.64 -20.43
C LYS A 5 -52.04 39.56 -21.20
N ILE A 6 -51.34 40.68 -21.36
CA ILE A 6 -50.05 40.73 -22.09
C ILE A 6 -48.93 40.23 -21.17
N PHE A 7 -48.90 40.67 -19.91
CA PHE A 7 -47.93 40.20 -18.92
C PHE A 7 -48.02 38.68 -18.67
N LEU A 8 -49.24 38.13 -18.62
CA LEU A 8 -49.43 36.69 -18.42
C LEU A 8 -48.92 35.85 -19.61
N ARG A 9 -49.07 36.34 -20.85
CA ARG A 9 -48.58 35.64 -22.04
C ARG A 9 -47.06 35.67 -22.15
N VAL A 10 -46.43 36.80 -21.86
CA VAL A 10 -44.96 36.92 -21.88
C VAL A 10 -44.34 36.05 -20.79
N GLY A 11 -44.93 36.04 -19.58
CA GLY A 11 -44.48 35.18 -18.48
C GLY A 11 -44.55 33.68 -18.80
N LEU A 12 -45.65 33.21 -19.43
CA LEU A 12 -45.77 31.81 -19.84
C LEU A 12 -44.75 31.42 -20.92
N SER A 13 -44.44 32.31 -21.87
CA SER A 13 -43.45 32.03 -22.90
C SER A 13 -42.03 31.93 -22.34
N PHE A 14 -41.65 32.81 -21.39
CA PHE A 14 -40.35 32.70 -20.71
C PHE A 14 -40.24 31.45 -19.85
N LEU A 15 -41.31 31.08 -19.13
CA LEU A 15 -41.34 29.85 -18.34
C LEU A 15 -41.20 28.61 -19.23
N PHE A 16 -41.89 28.59 -20.38
CA PHE A 16 -41.79 27.48 -21.34
C PHE A 16 -40.39 27.36 -21.95
N ILE A 17 -39.76 28.48 -22.35
CA ILE A 17 -38.38 28.49 -22.85
C ILE A 17 -37.41 28.01 -21.77
N PHE A 18 -37.58 28.46 -20.53
CA PHE A 18 -36.73 28.05 -19.42
C PHE A 18 -36.85 26.55 -19.12
N ILE A 19 -38.07 26.00 -19.12
CA ILE A 19 -38.32 24.56 -18.93
C ILE A 19 -37.73 23.74 -20.09
N VAL A 20 -37.91 24.18 -21.34
CA VAL A 20 -37.34 23.48 -22.51
C VAL A 20 -35.81 23.55 -22.48
N ALA A 21 -35.22 24.69 -22.11
CA ALA A 21 -33.77 24.84 -21.98
C ALA A 21 -33.20 23.96 -20.85
N THR A 22 -33.87 23.91 -19.70
CA THR A 22 -33.45 23.03 -18.58
C THR A 22 -33.63 21.55 -18.91
N LEU A 23 -34.69 21.16 -19.60
CA LEU A 23 -34.86 19.79 -20.10
C LEU A 23 -33.83 19.43 -21.18
N PHE A 24 -33.45 20.37 -22.04
CA PHE A 24 -32.42 20.16 -23.06
C PHE A 24 -31.02 20.06 -22.42
N LEU A 25 -30.71 20.91 -21.43
CA LEU A 25 -29.47 20.85 -20.63
C LEU A 25 -29.39 19.59 -19.78
N ALA A 26 -30.52 19.14 -19.20
CA ALA A 26 -30.61 17.88 -18.45
C ALA A 26 -30.45 16.63 -19.35
N ASN A 27 -30.90 16.70 -20.61
CA ASN A 27 -30.68 15.62 -21.57
C ASN A 27 -29.25 15.63 -22.16
N LEU A 28 -28.61 16.79 -22.30
CA LEU A 28 -27.20 16.88 -22.71
C LEU A 28 -26.23 16.31 -21.66
N SER A 29 -26.65 16.24 -20.39
CA SER A 29 -25.83 15.73 -19.29
C SER A 29 -25.99 14.23 -19.03
N LEU A 30 -26.72 13.50 -19.88
CA LEU A 30 -26.99 12.06 -19.73
C LEU A 30 -26.40 11.17 -20.84
N VAL A 31 -25.50 11.69 -21.68
CA VAL A 31 -24.59 10.82 -22.42
C VAL A 31 -23.49 10.40 -21.46
N SER A 32 -23.83 9.49 -20.54
CA SER A 32 -22.85 8.56 -20.00
C SER A 32 -22.18 7.94 -21.22
N ALA A 33 -20.90 8.21 -21.46
CA ALA A 33 -20.12 7.36 -22.34
C ALA A 33 -20.38 5.93 -21.86
N ALA A 34 -20.98 5.10 -22.70
CA ALA A 34 -21.21 3.72 -22.32
C ALA A 34 -19.83 3.10 -22.08
N ASN A 35 -19.64 2.38 -20.97
CA ASN A 35 -18.40 1.63 -20.79
C ASN A 35 -18.32 0.60 -21.91
N GLU A 36 -17.44 0.84 -22.88
CA GLU A 36 -17.23 0.03 -24.08
C GLU A 36 -16.13 -1.02 -23.89
N TYR A 37 -15.28 -0.83 -22.87
CA TYR A 37 -14.35 -1.85 -22.43
C TYR A 37 -14.88 -2.64 -21.23
N ASN A 38 -14.61 -3.94 -21.24
CA ASN A 38 -14.74 -4.83 -20.10
C ASN A 38 -13.34 -5.12 -19.55
N LEU A 39 -13.06 -4.65 -18.34
CA LEU A 39 -11.76 -4.83 -17.70
C LEU A 39 -11.76 -6.08 -16.82
N VAL A 40 -10.68 -6.85 -16.87
CA VAL A 40 -10.47 -8.04 -16.04
C VAL A 40 -9.17 -7.86 -15.28
N PHE A 41 -9.24 -7.98 -13.95
CA PHE A 41 -8.07 -7.98 -13.08
C PHE A 41 -7.73 -9.40 -12.64
N LYS A 42 -6.44 -9.73 -12.64
CA LYS A 42 -5.89 -11.03 -12.23
C LYS A 42 -4.65 -10.84 -11.38
N THR A 43 -4.42 -11.76 -10.45
CA THR A 43 -3.16 -11.89 -9.73
C THR A 43 -2.55 -13.27 -9.98
N SER A 44 -1.23 -13.34 -10.03
CA SER A 44 -0.49 -14.61 -10.07
C SER A 44 0.60 -14.61 -9.00
N PRO A 45 0.55 -15.50 -8.00
CA PRO A 45 -0.51 -16.48 -7.75
C PRO A 45 -1.85 -15.84 -7.33
N GLU A 46 -2.96 -16.59 -7.46
CA GLU A 46 -4.32 -16.12 -7.12
C GLU A 46 -4.50 -15.92 -5.60
N ASN A 47 -3.86 -16.77 -4.80
CA ASN A 47 -3.91 -16.68 -3.34
C ASN A 47 -2.91 -15.64 -2.83
N VAL A 48 -3.39 -14.40 -2.66
CA VAL A 48 -2.57 -13.29 -2.15
C VAL A 48 -2.24 -13.48 -0.67
N VAL A 49 -0.97 -13.30 -0.34
CA VAL A 49 -0.42 -13.38 1.01
C VAL A 49 0.41 -12.12 1.25
N ALA A 50 0.17 -11.46 2.38
CA ALA A 50 0.86 -10.24 2.74
C ALA A 50 2.28 -10.49 3.26
N HIS A 51 3.13 -9.48 3.23
CA HIS A 51 4.44 -9.46 3.84
C HIS A 51 4.54 -8.35 4.89
N ASP A 52 3.92 -8.60 6.04
CA ASP A 52 3.73 -7.62 7.13
C ASP A 52 4.92 -7.60 8.13
N ASN A 53 6.14 -7.89 7.67
CA ASN A 53 7.36 -7.82 8.48
C ASN A 53 8.59 -7.51 7.61
N PRO A 54 9.16 -6.29 7.65
CA PRO A 54 10.26 -5.90 6.77
C PRO A 54 11.57 -6.65 7.03
N PHE A 55 11.72 -7.27 8.21
CA PHE A 55 12.99 -7.84 8.68
C PHE A 55 13.15 -9.34 8.39
N VAL A 56 12.38 -9.86 7.44
CA VAL A 56 12.44 -11.26 7.05
C VAL A 56 12.69 -11.32 5.56
N GLU A 57 13.71 -12.07 5.16
CA GLU A 57 13.99 -12.38 3.76
C GLU A 57 12.68 -12.71 3.02
N VAL A 58 12.44 -11.99 1.92
CA VAL A 58 11.23 -12.14 1.11
C VAL A 58 11.44 -13.32 0.16
N PRO A 59 10.83 -14.50 0.39
CA PRO A 59 10.96 -15.58 -0.57
C PRO A 59 10.26 -15.18 -1.87
N GLU A 60 10.78 -15.64 -3.01
CA GLU A 60 10.23 -15.35 -4.34
C GLU A 60 8.72 -15.65 -4.46
N SER A 61 8.20 -16.61 -3.68
CA SER A 61 6.77 -16.91 -3.63
C SER A 61 5.89 -15.82 -2.98
N SER A 62 6.49 -14.74 -2.46
CA SER A 62 5.78 -13.59 -1.88
C SER A 62 5.53 -12.48 -2.89
N TYR A 63 6.11 -12.57 -4.09
CA TYR A 63 5.85 -11.62 -5.16
C TYR A 63 4.65 -12.04 -5.98
N PHE A 64 3.87 -11.04 -6.36
CA PHE A 64 2.67 -11.22 -7.17
C PHE A 64 2.81 -10.45 -8.46
N THR A 65 2.40 -11.09 -9.54
CA THR A 65 2.15 -10.40 -10.81
C THR A 65 0.71 -9.90 -10.81
N LEU A 66 0.53 -8.61 -11.03
CA LEU A 66 -0.80 -7.99 -11.18
C LEU A 66 -1.06 -7.73 -12.66
N THR A 67 -2.19 -8.15 -13.18
CA THR A 67 -2.53 -7.96 -14.60
C THR A 67 -3.92 -7.37 -14.74
N VAL A 68 -4.03 -6.30 -15.53
CA VAL A 68 -5.29 -5.74 -16.01
C VAL A 68 -5.38 -5.98 -17.51
N GLU A 69 -6.48 -6.59 -17.96
CA GLU A 69 -6.77 -6.85 -19.36
C GLU A 69 -8.03 -6.10 -19.79
N ALA A 70 -7.93 -5.25 -20.81
CA ALA A 70 -9.05 -4.53 -21.39
C ALA A 70 -9.60 -5.27 -22.61
N TYR A 71 -10.88 -5.66 -22.56
CA TYR A 71 -11.57 -6.30 -23.68
C TYR A 71 -12.58 -5.35 -24.31
N ASP A 72 -12.55 -5.20 -25.64
CA ASP A 72 -13.59 -4.49 -26.38
C ASP A 72 -14.90 -5.29 -26.32
N LYS A 73 -15.98 -4.69 -25.80
CA LYS A 73 -17.27 -5.39 -25.61
C LYS A 73 -17.95 -5.81 -26.90
N ALA A 74 -17.71 -5.12 -28.01
CA ALA A 74 -18.33 -5.45 -29.29
C ALA A 74 -17.67 -6.67 -29.92
N THR A 75 -16.36 -6.81 -29.78
CA THR A 75 -15.58 -7.89 -30.42
C THR A 75 -15.19 -9.03 -29.46
N ASN A 76 -15.25 -8.79 -28.15
CA ASN A 76 -14.73 -9.66 -27.10
C ASN A 76 -13.25 -10.03 -27.28
N GLN A 77 -12.47 -9.16 -27.91
CA GLN A 77 -11.02 -9.28 -28.07
C GLN A 77 -10.31 -8.25 -27.18
N LEU A 78 -9.03 -8.49 -26.89
CA LEU A 78 -8.20 -7.49 -26.23
C LEU A 78 -8.22 -6.19 -27.02
N ALA A 79 -8.48 -5.09 -26.31
CA ALA A 79 -8.44 -3.76 -26.87
C ALA A 79 -7.01 -3.46 -27.34
N LYS A 80 -6.88 -2.67 -28.40
CA LYS A 80 -5.58 -2.25 -28.91
C LYS A 80 -5.40 -0.77 -28.65
N ASP A 81 -4.16 -0.39 -28.39
CA ASP A 81 -3.75 1.02 -28.27
C ASP A 81 -4.58 1.79 -27.24
N VAL A 82 -4.74 1.19 -26.06
CA VAL A 82 -5.46 1.77 -24.93
C VAL A 82 -4.48 2.19 -23.85
N ASN A 83 -4.73 3.32 -23.22
CA ASN A 83 -4.06 3.69 -21.99
C ASN A 83 -4.78 3.01 -20.83
N VAL A 84 -4.08 2.19 -20.06
CA VAL A 84 -4.60 1.46 -18.92
C VAL A 84 -3.97 2.00 -17.65
N GLN A 85 -4.78 2.31 -16.66
CA GLN A 85 -4.34 2.71 -15.33
C GLN A 85 -4.78 1.66 -14.30
N LEU A 86 -3.88 1.29 -13.41
CA LEU A 86 -4.13 0.42 -12.27
C LEU A 86 -3.84 1.20 -10.98
N THR A 87 -4.81 1.24 -10.08
CA THR A 87 -4.70 1.77 -8.74
C THR A 87 -4.93 0.67 -7.72
N VAL A 88 -3.99 0.50 -6.79
CA VAL A 88 -4.06 -0.44 -5.67
C VAL A 88 -4.07 0.37 -4.37
N THR A 89 -5.14 0.25 -3.60
CA THR A 89 -5.30 0.93 -2.31
C THR A 89 -5.57 -0.09 -1.22
N HIS A 90 -4.84 -0.01 -0.12
CA HIS A 90 -5.14 -0.83 1.04
C HIS A 90 -6.34 -0.23 1.78
N ASP A 91 -7.35 -1.04 2.09
CA ASP A 91 -8.45 -0.57 2.95
C ASP A 91 -7.96 -0.48 4.38
N LYS A 92 -8.40 0.57 5.08
CA LYS A 92 -8.12 0.67 6.52
C LYS A 92 -8.76 -0.51 7.23
N ASP A 93 -7.92 -1.39 7.74
CA ASP A 93 -8.40 -2.56 8.44
C ASP A 93 -9.05 -2.13 9.78
N SER A 94 -10.10 -2.84 10.16
CA SER A 94 -10.79 -2.62 11.44
C SER A 94 -10.29 -3.58 12.54
N LEU A 95 -9.24 -4.34 12.24
CA LEU A 95 -8.80 -5.46 13.07
C LEU A 95 -8.05 -5.05 14.34
N THR A 96 -8.23 -5.87 15.37
CA THR A 96 -7.79 -5.70 16.76
C THR A 96 -6.29 -5.92 16.98
N LEU A 97 -5.56 -6.39 15.97
CA LEU A 97 -4.13 -6.63 16.05
C LEU A 97 -3.39 -5.57 15.24
N PRO A 98 -2.37 -4.91 15.81
CA PRO A 98 -1.57 -3.95 15.08
C PRO A 98 -0.86 -4.62 13.89
N SER A 99 -0.73 -3.89 12.78
CA SER A 99 0.14 -4.25 11.65
C SER A 99 1.60 -3.87 11.95
N GLY A 100 2.55 -4.49 11.24
CA GLY A 100 3.94 -4.07 11.17
C GLY A 100 4.14 -2.72 10.47
N PHE A 101 3.22 -2.28 9.60
CA PHE A 101 3.28 -1.01 8.88
C PHE A 101 1.99 -0.18 9.09
N PRO A 102 1.72 0.30 10.32
CA PRO A 102 0.47 0.99 10.64
C PRO A 102 0.24 2.29 9.85
N TRP A 103 1.32 2.91 9.35
CA TRP A 103 1.25 4.14 8.55
C TRP A 103 0.72 3.90 7.13
N VAL A 104 0.75 2.66 6.65
CA VAL A 104 0.37 2.27 5.29
C VAL A 104 -1.09 1.79 5.23
N GLU A 105 -1.76 1.74 6.38
CA GLU A 105 -3.19 1.37 6.45
C GLU A 105 -4.10 2.45 5.87
N GLY A 106 -4.94 2.09 4.89
CA GLY A 106 -5.88 3.04 4.27
C GLY A 106 -5.28 3.90 3.17
N THR A 107 -4.08 3.58 2.66
CA THR A 107 -3.34 4.42 1.73
C THR A 107 -3.21 3.77 0.34
N THR A 108 -2.95 4.59 -0.66
CA THR A 108 -2.70 4.13 -2.04
C THR A 108 -1.27 3.64 -2.15
N LEU A 109 -1.11 2.37 -2.53
CA LEU A 109 0.20 1.73 -2.63
C LEU A 109 0.77 1.78 -4.04
N LEU A 110 -0.10 1.79 -5.06
CA LEU A 110 0.32 1.82 -6.45
C LEU A 110 -0.68 2.62 -7.27
N VAL A 111 -0.18 3.55 -8.09
CA VAL A 111 -0.87 4.02 -9.30
C VAL A 111 0.11 3.90 -10.45
N GLN A 112 -0.18 2.99 -11.37
CA GLN A 112 0.61 2.79 -12.58
C GLN A 112 -0.26 3.02 -13.79
N GLU A 113 0.25 3.81 -14.72
CA GLU A 113 -0.37 4.07 -16.01
C GLU A 113 0.57 3.59 -17.11
N SER A 114 0.00 2.93 -18.13
CA SER A 114 0.79 2.44 -19.26
C SER A 114 -0.04 2.48 -20.53
N PHE A 115 0.59 2.91 -21.61
CA PHE A 115 0.06 2.67 -22.94
C PHE A 115 0.18 1.17 -23.29
N ALA A 116 -0.95 0.50 -23.43
CA ALA A 116 -1.04 -0.93 -23.71
C ALA A 116 -1.44 -1.18 -25.16
N ALA A 117 -0.46 -1.46 -26.02
CA ALA A 117 -0.69 -1.78 -27.42
C ALA A 117 -1.55 -3.04 -27.62
N ASP A 118 -1.46 -3.98 -26.68
CA ASP A 118 -2.21 -5.24 -26.66
C ASP A 118 -3.32 -5.28 -25.59
N GLY A 119 -3.65 -4.12 -25.00
CA GLY A 119 -4.73 -4.00 -24.01
C GLY A 119 -4.40 -4.58 -22.64
N ARG A 120 -3.13 -4.86 -22.34
CA ARG A 120 -2.70 -5.40 -21.05
C ARG A 120 -1.71 -4.49 -20.33
N LEU A 121 -1.96 -4.29 -19.04
CA LEU A 121 -1.00 -3.71 -18.09
C LEU A 121 -0.58 -4.80 -17.12
N THR A 122 0.73 -4.96 -16.92
CA THR A 122 1.28 -5.95 -16.00
C THR A 122 2.28 -5.30 -15.04
N VAL A 123 2.12 -5.57 -13.75
CA VAL A 123 3.09 -5.29 -12.69
C VAL A 123 3.78 -6.61 -12.40
N GLY A 124 5.08 -6.74 -12.68
CA GLY A 124 5.80 -8.02 -12.71
C GLY A 124 5.96 -8.64 -11.32
N LYS A 125 6.63 -7.92 -10.42
CA LYS A 125 6.73 -8.27 -9.00
C LYS A 125 6.14 -7.14 -8.16
N PHE A 126 5.08 -7.46 -7.44
CA PHE A 126 4.47 -6.58 -6.45
C PHE A 126 4.40 -7.31 -5.11
N LEU A 127 4.86 -6.63 -4.06
CA LEU A 127 4.75 -7.10 -2.69
C LEU A 127 3.53 -6.44 -2.02
N PHE A 128 2.64 -7.24 -1.42
CA PHE A 128 1.57 -6.71 -0.59
C PHE A 128 2.08 -6.51 0.83
N PRO A 129 2.36 -5.28 1.31
CA PRO A 129 2.99 -5.07 2.60
C PRO A 129 2.06 -5.41 3.77
N LEU A 130 0.74 -5.34 3.58
CA LEU A 130 -0.24 -5.47 4.64
C LEU A 130 -1.19 -6.64 4.42
N ARG A 131 -1.60 -7.32 5.50
CA ARG A 131 -2.76 -8.21 5.48
C ARG A 131 -4.03 -7.37 5.41
N GLY A 132 -5.09 -7.90 4.80
CA GLY A 132 -6.39 -7.21 4.76
C GLY A 132 -6.95 -7.09 3.36
N ASN A 133 -7.95 -6.22 3.22
CA ASN A 133 -8.61 -5.95 1.94
C ASN A 133 -7.85 -4.89 1.15
N TYR A 134 -7.78 -5.07 -0.16
CA TYR A 134 -7.25 -4.10 -1.10
C TYR A 134 -8.32 -3.78 -2.12
N LYS A 135 -8.55 -2.49 -2.34
CA LYS A 135 -9.35 -1.98 -3.46
C LYS A 135 -8.48 -1.88 -4.68
N ILE A 136 -8.95 -2.51 -5.74
CA ILE A 136 -8.34 -2.48 -7.05
C ILE A 136 -9.27 -1.68 -7.94
N HIS A 137 -8.78 -0.55 -8.42
CA HIS A 137 -9.46 0.30 -9.37
C HIS A 137 -8.64 0.32 -10.65
N ALA A 138 -9.28 0.06 -11.78
CA ALA A 138 -8.62 0.13 -13.08
C ALA A 138 -9.48 0.87 -14.09
N THR A 139 -8.83 1.66 -14.94
CA THR A 139 -9.47 2.33 -16.06
C THR A 139 -8.74 2.01 -17.35
N ALA A 140 -9.46 2.01 -18.46
CA ALA A 140 -8.87 1.95 -19.79
C ALA A 140 -9.52 2.98 -20.68
N ILE A 141 -8.71 3.77 -21.39
CA ILE A 141 -9.16 4.84 -22.28
C ILE A 141 -8.39 4.74 -23.60
N SER A 142 -9.12 4.75 -24.70
CA SER A 142 -8.58 4.76 -26.06
C SER A 142 -8.50 6.18 -26.63
N LYS A 143 -7.75 6.34 -27.72
CA LYS A 143 -7.66 7.63 -28.44
C LYS A 143 -8.98 8.07 -29.08
N ASP A 144 -9.85 7.12 -29.45
CA ASP A 144 -11.20 7.38 -29.96
C ASP A 144 -12.22 7.65 -28.85
N GLY A 145 -11.79 7.67 -27.59
CA GLY A 145 -12.61 8.07 -26.45
C GLY A 145 -13.46 6.95 -25.85
N LYS A 146 -13.31 5.70 -26.33
CA LYS A 146 -13.90 4.54 -25.66
C LYS A 146 -13.24 4.36 -24.30
N SER A 147 -14.05 4.04 -23.30
CA SER A 147 -13.58 3.85 -21.93
C SER A 147 -14.14 2.60 -21.29
N GLY A 148 -13.47 2.15 -20.23
CA GLY A 148 -14.00 1.18 -19.28
C GLY A 148 -13.38 1.38 -17.92
N GLU A 149 -14.06 0.85 -16.91
CA GLU A 149 -13.69 0.97 -15.50
C GLU A 149 -13.97 -0.36 -14.80
N LEU A 150 -13.14 -0.71 -13.84
CA LEU A 150 -13.27 -1.88 -12.98
C LEU A 150 -12.96 -1.47 -11.55
N ASP A 151 -13.91 -1.74 -10.66
CA ASP A 151 -13.69 -1.74 -9.22
C ASP A 151 -13.84 -3.18 -8.72
N THR A 152 -12.79 -3.69 -8.08
CA THR A 152 -12.82 -4.99 -7.42
C THR A 152 -12.04 -4.94 -6.11
N SER A 153 -12.11 -6.01 -5.34
CA SER A 153 -11.35 -6.12 -4.10
C SER A 153 -10.72 -7.49 -3.98
N ILE A 154 -9.51 -7.52 -3.43
CA ILE A 154 -8.78 -8.74 -3.11
C ILE A 154 -8.42 -8.74 -1.63
N TYR A 155 -8.21 -9.93 -1.07
CA TYR A 155 -7.82 -10.09 0.33
C TYR A 155 -6.44 -10.71 0.43
N ALA A 156 -5.48 -9.99 1.01
CA ALA A 156 -4.16 -10.51 1.32
C ALA A 156 -4.20 -11.23 2.67
N LYS A 157 -3.92 -12.53 2.65
CA LYS A 157 -3.91 -13.36 3.86
C LYS A 157 -2.67 -13.06 4.70
N GLN A 158 -2.81 -13.16 6.02
CA GLN A 158 -1.66 -13.13 6.90
C GLN A 158 -0.79 -14.39 6.71
N PRO A 159 0.55 -14.27 6.67
CA PRO A 159 1.43 -15.42 6.63
C PRO A 159 1.30 -16.34 7.84
N VAL A 160 1.32 -17.65 7.60
CA VAL A 160 1.22 -18.67 8.66
C VAL A 160 2.39 -18.55 9.66
N PHE A 161 3.60 -18.21 9.21
CA PHE A 161 4.76 -18.07 10.09
C PHE A 161 4.59 -16.89 11.07
N GLN A 162 3.96 -15.79 10.65
CA GLN A 162 3.68 -14.66 11.53
C GLN A 162 2.65 -15.05 12.60
N ILE A 163 1.58 -15.74 12.21
CA ILE A 163 0.58 -16.26 13.17
C ILE A 163 1.25 -17.19 14.19
N ARG A 164 2.14 -18.07 13.74
CA ARG A 164 2.92 -18.95 14.62
C ARG A 164 3.79 -18.16 15.59
N ASN A 165 4.57 -17.20 15.09
CA ASN A 165 5.48 -16.40 15.94
C ASN A 165 4.69 -15.57 16.95
N TRP A 166 3.57 -14.97 16.54
CA TRP A 166 2.64 -14.27 17.42
C TRP A 166 2.10 -15.20 18.51
N ALA A 167 1.64 -16.41 18.15
CA ALA A 167 1.12 -17.38 19.12
C ALA A 167 2.19 -17.87 20.11
N LEU A 168 3.42 -18.12 19.64
CA LEU A 168 4.54 -18.52 20.49
C LEU A 168 4.91 -17.42 21.48
N PHE A 169 5.00 -16.17 21.01
CA PHE A 169 5.30 -15.02 21.85
C PHE A 169 4.26 -14.83 22.96
N HIS A 170 2.97 -14.82 22.60
CA HIS A 170 1.88 -14.70 23.60
C HIS A 170 1.80 -15.92 24.52
N GLY A 171 2.09 -17.12 23.99
CA GLY A 171 2.20 -18.35 24.78
C GLY A 171 3.31 -18.26 25.84
N ALA A 172 4.46 -17.67 25.51
CA ALA A 172 5.54 -17.44 26.45
C ALA A 172 5.13 -16.45 27.56
N ILE A 173 4.47 -15.33 27.20
CA ILE A 173 3.95 -14.37 28.19
C ILE A 173 2.92 -15.02 29.12
N LEU A 174 1.99 -15.80 28.56
CA LEU A 174 1.00 -16.58 29.31
C LEU A 174 1.68 -17.54 30.29
N LEU A 175 2.72 -18.25 29.84
CA LEU A 175 3.47 -19.19 30.69
C LEU A 175 4.18 -18.49 31.84
N VAL A 176 4.82 -17.34 31.58
CA VAL A 176 5.43 -16.51 32.64
C VAL A 176 4.36 -16.06 33.65
N GLY A 177 3.22 -15.58 33.16
CA GLY A 177 2.06 -15.25 34.00
C GLY A 177 1.61 -16.44 34.85
N LEU A 178 1.48 -17.62 34.24
CA LEU A 178 1.11 -18.86 34.92
C LEU A 178 2.06 -19.21 36.07
N ILE A 179 3.37 -19.18 35.83
CA ILE A 179 4.41 -19.47 36.84
C ILE A 179 4.29 -18.49 38.01
N VAL A 180 4.18 -17.20 37.71
CA VAL A 180 3.98 -16.15 38.71
C VAL A 180 2.70 -16.40 39.51
N GLY A 181 1.60 -16.70 38.82
CA GLY A 181 0.31 -17.02 39.43
C GLY A 181 0.38 -18.20 40.39
N LEU A 182 1.10 -19.27 40.02
CA LEU A 182 1.31 -20.43 40.88
C LEU A 182 2.08 -20.07 42.16
N VAL A 183 3.13 -19.25 42.06
CA VAL A 183 3.90 -18.76 43.21
C VAL A 183 3.04 -17.88 44.11
N TYR A 184 2.29 -16.95 43.52
CA TYR A 184 1.40 -16.05 44.23
C TYR A 184 0.24 -16.78 44.92
N GLY A 185 -0.39 -17.75 44.25
CA GLY A 185 -1.44 -18.59 44.83
C GLY A 185 -0.97 -19.40 46.04
N LYS A 186 0.30 -19.85 46.06
CA LYS A 186 0.90 -20.48 47.24
C LYS A 186 1.01 -19.51 48.42
N SER A 187 1.39 -18.25 48.17
CA SER A 187 1.45 -17.21 49.22
C SER A 187 0.06 -16.90 49.78
N LEU A 188 -0.96 -16.74 48.92
CA LEU A 188 -2.35 -16.52 49.33
C LEU A 188 -2.87 -17.63 50.25
N ARG A 189 -2.54 -18.89 49.93
CA ARG A 189 -2.94 -20.05 50.73
C ARG A 189 -2.30 -20.07 52.12
N ASN A 190 -0.99 -19.80 52.18
CA ASN A 190 -0.20 -20.03 53.39
C ASN A 190 -0.34 -18.95 54.47
N GLN A 191 -0.81 -17.74 54.14
CA GLN A 191 -0.80 -16.61 55.09
C GLN A 191 -2.14 -15.86 55.24
N GLY A 192 -3.17 -16.18 54.44
CA GLY A 192 -4.44 -15.43 54.45
C GLY A 192 -4.31 -13.95 54.05
N LYS A 193 -3.08 -13.47 53.81
CA LYS A 193 -2.70 -12.16 53.27
C LYS A 193 -1.63 -12.41 52.22
N ALA A 194 -1.84 -11.91 51.01
CA ALA A 194 -0.80 -11.88 50.00
C ALA A 194 0.37 -11.02 50.50
N ASN A 195 1.60 -11.53 50.40
CA ASN A 195 2.76 -10.66 50.54
C ASN A 195 2.80 -9.73 49.33
N LEU A 196 2.38 -8.48 49.56
CA LEU A 196 2.40 -7.40 48.58
C LEU A 196 3.77 -7.28 47.90
N SER A 197 4.86 -7.55 48.63
CA SER A 197 6.21 -7.58 48.08
C SER A 197 6.37 -8.64 46.99
N THR A 198 5.84 -9.86 47.16
CA THR A 198 5.98 -10.94 46.16
C THR A 198 5.19 -10.64 44.90
N PHE A 199 4.02 -10.00 45.03
CA PHE A 199 3.26 -9.50 43.89
C PHE A 199 3.98 -8.36 43.18
N LEU A 200 4.49 -7.38 43.92
CA LEU A 200 5.24 -6.25 43.36
C LEU A 200 6.55 -6.70 42.69
N THR A 201 7.28 -7.68 43.23
CA THR A 201 8.48 -8.23 42.59
C THR A 201 8.14 -8.98 41.30
N ALA A 202 7.01 -9.69 41.26
CA ALA A 202 6.56 -10.36 40.05
C ALA A 202 6.08 -9.38 38.98
N VAL A 203 5.35 -8.33 39.37
CA VAL A 203 4.99 -7.21 38.49
C VAL A 203 6.26 -6.54 37.97
N PHE A 204 7.24 -6.27 38.84
CA PHE A 204 8.51 -5.62 38.45
C PHE A 204 9.35 -6.46 37.48
N LEU A 205 9.47 -7.78 37.70
CA LEU A 205 10.16 -8.68 36.75
C LEU A 205 9.46 -8.75 35.40
N VAL A 206 8.13 -8.73 35.39
CA VAL A 206 7.34 -8.70 34.15
C VAL A 206 7.45 -7.34 33.47
N SER A 207 7.46 -6.24 34.24
CA SER A 207 7.74 -4.91 33.71
C SER A 207 9.12 -4.86 33.08
N ILE A 208 10.15 -5.48 33.67
CA ILE A 208 11.48 -5.56 33.04
C ILE A 208 11.41 -6.33 31.72
N VAL A 209 10.76 -7.49 31.66
CA VAL A 209 10.65 -8.28 30.42
C VAL A 209 9.84 -7.52 29.35
N VAL A 210 8.69 -6.96 29.71
CA VAL A 210 7.83 -6.19 28.80
C VAL A 210 8.50 -4.89 28.33
N LEU A 211 9.19 -4.17 29.22
CA LEU A 211 9.91 -2.93 28.88
C LEU A 211 11.21 -3.22 28.13
N SER A 212 11.86 -4.36 28.35
CA SER A 212 13.08 -4.76 27.61
C SER A 212 12.80 -5.14 26.16
N ILE A 213 11.57 -5.51 25.81
CA ILE A 213 11.19 -5.79 24.41
C ILE A 213 11.15 -4.49 23.59
N GLN A 214 10.92 -3.33 24.21
CA GLN A 214 11.04 -2.03 23.53
C GLN A 214 12.50 -1.69 23.16
N PHE A 215 13.49 -2.41 23.69
CA PHE A 215 14.91 -2.21 23.39
C PHE A 215 15.51 -3.23 22.42
N VAL A 216 14.80 -4.30 22.05
CA VAL A 216 15.29 -5.28 21.04
C VAL A 216 14.69 -5.02 19.65
N ALA A 217 13.58 -4.27 19.56
CA ALA A 217 13.03 -3.79 18.29
C ALA A 217 13.67 -2.47 17.81
N ALA A 218 14.52 -1.86 18.64
CA ALA A 218 15.43 -0.80 18.27
C ALA A 218 16.85 -1.34 18.52
N HIS A 219 17.25 -2.35 17.74
CA HIS A 219 18.68 -2.55 17.60
C HIS A 219 19.21 -1.27 16.94
N GLU A 220 20.02 -0.55 17.71
CA GLU A 220 21.13 0.26 17.25
C GLU A 220 21.74 -0.40 16.01
N GLY A 221 21.25 -0.02 14.83
CA GLY A 221 22.10 0.07 13.66
C GLY A 221 23.00 1.27 13.94
N GLU A 222 24.16 1.00 14.53
CA GLU A 222 25.32 1.82 14.20
C GLU A 222 25.38 1.88 12.66
N GLU A 223 25.54 3.09 12.12
CA GLU A 223 25.90 3.39 10.74
C GLU A 223 24.75 3.36 9.72
N HIS A 224 23.92 4.40 9.68
CA HIS A 224 23.67 5.22 8.48
C HIS A 224 23.04 6.55 8.94
N GLU A 225 23.87 7.53 9.32
CA GLU A 225 23.47 8.96 9.47
C GLU A 225 23.20 9.60 8.09
N GLU A 226 22.51 8.89 7.20
CA GLU A 226 22.09 9.47 5.94
C GLU A 226 20.68 10.00 6.16
N GLU A 227 20.57 11.31 6.31
CA GLU A 227 19.27 11.96 6.43
C GLU A 227 18.49 11.78 5.12
N PRO A 228 17.16 11.61 5.18
CA PRO A 228 16.35 11.58 3.98
C PRO A 228 16.55 12.88 3.20
N HIS A 229 17.04 12.75 1.98
CA HIS A 229 17.36 13.88 1.11
C HIS A 229 16.33 14.02 0.00
N LYS A 230 16.24 15.25 -0.52
CA LYS A 230 15.42 15.55 -1.70
C LYS A 230 15.86 14.66 -2.87
N ILE A 231 14.90 13.96 -3.49
CA ILE A 231 15.15 13.15 -4.68
C ILE A 231 15.00 14.03 -5.92
N GLU A 232 16.12 14.55 -6.40
CA GLU A 232 16.25 15.24 -7.68
C GLU A 232 17.46 14.66 -8.43
N LEU A 233 17.20 13.60 -9.18
CA LEU A 233 18.23 12.84 -9.89
C LEU A 233 18.22 13.30 -11.35
N ILE A 234 19.11 14.24 -11.68
CA ILE A 234 19.16 14.86 -13.00
C ILE A 234 20.43 14.45 -13.73
N ASP A 235 20.23 13.78 -14.86
CA ASP A 235 21.23 13.52 -15.88
C ASP A 235 20.76 14.12 -17.22
N LYS A 236 21.63 14.12 -18.25
CA LYS A 236 21.33 14.64 -19.59
C LYS A 236 20.13 13.95 -20.24
N GLN A 237 19.96 12.64 -20.01
CA GLN A 237 18.95 11.82 -20.65
C GLN A 237 17.77 11.47 -19.74
N VAL A 238 17.97 11.47 -18.43
CA VAL A 238 16.96 11.04 -17.45
C VAL A 238 16.90 12.05 -16.32
N GLU A 239 15.70 12.47 -16.00
CA GLU A 239 15.41 13.28 -14.82
C GLU A 239 14.32 12.60 -14.00
N VAL A 240 14.62 12.34 -12.72
CA VAL A 240 13.71 11.73 -11.76
C VAL A 240 13.45 12.71 -10.63
N ARG A 241 12.18 12.98 -10.34
CA ARG A 241 11.74 13.82 -9.22
C ARG A 241 10.62 13.14 -8.47
N THR A 242 10.59 13.29 -7.15
CA THR A 242 9.45 12.82 -6.35
C THR A 242 8.54 13.96 -5.89
N ASN A 243 7.27 13.63 -5.65
CA ASN A 243 6.34 14.47 -4.91
C ASN A 243 5.65 13.61 -3.84
N PRO A 244 5.82 13.89 -2.54
CA PRO A 244 6.67 14.95 -1.97
C PRO A 244 8.16 14.82 -2.34
N GLU A 245 8.91 15.93 -2.28
CA GLU A 245 10.35 15.97 -2.63
C GLU A 245 11.19 15.06 -1.73
N ILE A 246 10.78 14.91 -0.47
CA ILE A 246 11.29 13.93 0.48
C ILE A 246 10.14 12.94 0.70
N PRO A 247 10.27 11.67 0.28
CA PRO A 247 9.25 10.67 0.51
C PRO A 247 9.05 10.39 1.99
N ASP A 248 7.84 9.96 2.33
CA ASP A 248 7.42 9.72 3.70
C ASP A 248 6.69 8.37 3.79
N ILE A 249 7.00 7.55 4.80
CA ILE A 249 6.40 6.22 4.95
C ILE A 249 4.88 6.34 5.12
N GLY A 250 4.14 5.53 4.37
CA GLY A 250 2.67 5.54 4.40
C GLY A 250 2.03 6.66 3.59
N THR A 251 2.81 7.61 3.08
CA THR A 251 2.30 8.64 2.16
C THR A 251 2.60 8.22 0.71
N PRO A 252 1.61 8.28 -0.21
CA PRO A 252 1.85 7.99 -1.61
C PRO A 252 2.90 8.93 -2.20
N THR A 253 3.98 8.36 -2.75
CA THR A 253 5.07 9.11 -3.37
C THR A 253 4.96 8.99 -4.88
N GLN A 254 4.82 10.12 -5.55
CA GLN A 254 4.77 10.18 -7.01
C GLN A 254 6.17 10.37 -7.59
N PHE A 255 6.69 9.36 -8.26
CA PHE A 255 7.87 9.44 -9.10
C PHE A 255 7.49 10.03 -10.45
N ASN A 256 8.12 11.14 -10.83
CA ASN A 256 7.98 11.78 -12.11
C ASN A 256 9.27 11.59 -12.89
N PHE A 257 9.15 11.03 -14.09
CA PHE A 257 10.28 10.77 -14.96
C PHE A 257 10.24 11.73 -16.14
N LEU A 258 11.41 12.06 -16.67
CA LEU A 258 11.55 12.81 -17.91
C LEU A 258 12.71 12.24 -18.72
N PHE A 259 12.38 11.64 -19.86
CA PHE A 259 13.34 10.98 -20.75
C PHE A 259 13.62 11.85 -21.96
N LYS A 260 14.90 12.18 -22.17
CA LYS A 260 15.37 13.11 -23.21
C LYS A 260 16.39 12.45 -24.12
N ASP A 261 16.34 12.79 -25.39
CA ASP A 261 17.40 12.51 -26.33
C ASP A 261 18.66 13.33 -25.97
N GLU A 262 19.82 12.68 -25.87
CA GLU A 262 21.05 13.35 -25.39
C GLU A 262 21.50 14.48 -26.33
N THR A 263 21.26 14.33 -27.63
CA THR A 263 21.78 15.26 -28.64
C THR A 263 20.88 16.47 -28.81
N THR A 264 19.57 16.25 -28.86
CA THR A 264 18.57 17.27 -29.18
C THR A 264 17.93 17.88 -27.94
N GLY A 265 18.02 17.20 -26.78
CA GLY A 265 17.36 17.58 -25.54
C GLY A 265 15.83 17.50 -25.59
N LYS A 266 15.26 16.94 -26.67
CA LYS A 266 13.82 16.75 -26.83
C LYS A 266 13.37 15.51 -26.06
N LEU A 267 12.10 15.51 -25.64
CA LEU A 267 11.50 14.34 -25.02
C LEU A 267 11.42 13.17 -25.99
N LEU A 268 11.71 11.98 -25.47
CA LEU A 268 11.55 10.73 -26.19
C LEU A 268 10.08 10.32 -26.19
N ASP A 269 9.54 9.88 -27.32
CA ASP A 269 8.16 9.41 -27.42
C ASP A 269 8.10 7.88 -27.49
N ASN A 270 6.97 7.31 -27.06
CA ASN A 270 6.71 5.86 -27.08
C ASN A 270 7.89 5.03 -26.51
N VAL A 271 8.29 5.34 -25.28
CA VAL A 271 9.38 4.66 -24.57
C VAL A 271 8.83 3.56 -23.68
N LYS A 272 9.47 2.40 -23.69
CA LYS A 272 9.26 1.33 -22.71
C LYS A 272 10.21 1.56 -21.54
N VAL A 273 9.68 1.58 -20.33
CA VAL A 273 10.43 1.81 -19.08
C VAL A 273 10.30 0.57 -18.21
N HIS A 274 11.43 -0.03 -17.86
CA HIS A 274 11.53 -1.02 -16.77
C HIS A 274 11.92 -0.27 -15.50
N PHE A 275 11.02 -0.26 -14.53
CA PHE A 275 11.24 0.33 -13.21
C PHE A 275 11.47 -0.78 -12.19
N LYS A 276 12.62 -0.76 -11.52
CA LYS A 276 12.94 -1.64 -10.40
C LYS A 276 13.26 -0.79 -9.18
N TYR A 277 12.66 -1.15 -8.06
CA TYR A 277 12.91 -0.52 -6.78
C TYR A 277 13.20 -1.60 -5.75
N GLU A 278 14.40 -1.58 -5.18
CA GLU A 278 14.94 -2.63 -4.32
C GLU A 278 15.34 -2.06 -2.96
N ASN A 279 15.00 -2.75 -1.88
CA ASN A 279 15.50 -2.43 -0.54
C ASN A 279 16.96 -2.88 -0.42
N GLN A 280 17.89 -1.97 -0.12
CA GLN A 280 19.33 -2.25 -0.13
C GLN A 280 19.83 -2.99 1.10
N GLU A 281 19.16 -2.83 2.25
CA GLU A 281 19.53 -3.51 3.51
C GLU A 281 19.22 -5.01 3.43
N GLU A 282 17.98 -5.32 3.10
CA GLU A 282 17.43 -6.69 3.12
C GLU A 282 17.42 -7.35 1.72
N LYS A 283 17.85 -6.61 0.68
CA LYS A 283 18.06 -7.09 -0.70
C LYS A 283 16.83 -7.74 -1.33
N PHE A 284 15.65 -7.20 -1.05
CA PHE A 284 14.40 -7.67 -1.64
C PHE A 284 13.82 -6.62 -2.59
N MET A 285 13.11 -7.11 -3.60
CA MET A 285 12.47 -6.28 -4.60
C MET A 285 11.17 -5.71 -4.03
N VAL A 286 11.05 -4.39 -4.00
CA VAL A 286 9.82 -3.72 -3.52
C VAL A 286 8.78 -3.71 -4.64
N ILE A 287 9.22 -3.33 -5.85
CA ILE A 287 8.43 -3.38 -7.06
C ILE A 287 9.34 -3.57 -8.28
N ASP A 288 8.91 -4.43 -9.20
CA ASP A 288 9.51 -4.65 -10.52
C ASP A 288 8.39 -4.58 -11.55
N THR A 289 8.41 -3.54 -12.39
CA THR A 289 7.31 -3.26 -13.32
C THR A 289 7.79 -2.66 -14.62
N GLU A 290 7.03 -2.91 -15.69
CA GLU A 290 7.24 -2.28 -16.98
C GLU A 290 6.02 -1.43 -17.36
N PHE A 291 6.27 -0.27 -17.96
CA PHE A 291 5.22 0.56 -18.54
C PHE A 291 5.71 1.30 -19.78
N VAL A 292 4.77 1.67 -20.65
CA VAL A 292 5.06 2.43 -21.88
C VAL A 292 4.51 3.84 -21.75
N SER A 293 5.35 4.83 -22.02
CA SER A 293 4.98 6.25 -22.07
C SER A 293 5.00 6.75 -23.50
N GLU A 294 3.86 7.25 -23.99
CA GLU A 294 3.79 7.87 -25.33
C GLU A 294 4.54 9.21 -25.39
N THR A 295 4.73 9.89 -24.25
CA THR A 295 5.18 11.28 -24.16
C THR A 295 6.57 11.45 -23.53
N GLY A 296 7.16 10.38 -23.00
CA GLY A 296 8.48 10.42 -22.36
C GLY A 296 8.50 11.07 -20.98
N ASN A 297 7.34 11.38 -20.41
CA ASN A 297 7.21 11.97 -19.09
C ASN A 297 6.23 11.21 -18.16
N PRO A 298 6.38 9.89 -18.01
CA PRO A 298 5.47 9.11 -17.19
C PRO A 298 5.57 9.46 -15.71
N SER A 299 4.54 9.08 -14.96
CA SER A 299 4.54 9.11 -13.50
C SER A 299 4.14 7.75 -12.93
N LEU A 300 4.74 7.38 -11.81
CA LEU A 300 4.40 6.20 -11.02
C LEU A 300 4.15 6.64 -9.59
N ILE A 301 3.00 6.30 -9.01
CA ILE A 301 2.77 6.52 -7.57
C ILE A 301 3.06 5.21 -6.85
N TYR A 302 3.90 5.27 -5.84
CA TYR A 302 4.22 4.14 -4.99
C TYR A 302 4.14 4.53 -3.52
N GLY A 303 3.47 3.72 -2.71
CA GLY A 303 3.37 3.89 -1.25
C GLY A 303 4.54 3.19 -0.58
N ILE A 304 5.60 3.94 -0.26
CA ILE A 304 6.76 3.42 0.46
C ILE A 304 6.32 2.99 1.86
N PHE A 305 6.68 1.77 2.24
CA PHE A 305 6.22 1.15 3.48
C PHE A 305 7.34 0.91 4.51
N ASP A 306 8.60 1.02 4.13
CA ASP A 306 9.75 0.97 5.03
C ASP A 306 10.67 2.20 4.83
N GLY A 307 11.52 2.48 5.81
CA GLY A 307 12.41 3.64 5.80
C GLY A 307 13.85 3.31 5.37
N ALA A 308 14.09 2.08 4.91
CA ALA A 308 15.43 1.65 4.57
C ALA A 308 15.93 2.35 3.30
N PRO A 309 17.25 2.41 3.06
CA PRO A 309 17.81 2.82 1.78
C PRO A 309 17.33 1.92 0.65
N HIS A 310 16.91 2.53 -0.46
CA HIS A 310 16.50 1.83 -1.66
C HIS A 310 17.37 2.16 -2.86
N LYS A 311 17.46 1.20 -3.79
CA LYS A 311 18.05 1.36 -5.11
C LYS A 311 16.95 1.42 -6.16
N LEU A 312 16.99 2.46 -6.99
CA LEU A 312 16.16 2.60 -8.18
C LEU A 312 17.00 2.25 -9.41
N THR A 313 16.54 1.27 -10.18
CA THR A 313 17.09 0.96 -11.51
C THR A 313 16.04 1.25 -12.58
N LEU A 314 16.45 1.98 -13.61
CA LEU A 314 15.66 2.32 -14.79
C LEU A 314 16.34 1.78 -16.05
N ASP A 315 15.62 0.93 -16.78
CA ASP A 315 15.98 0.54 -18.16
C ASP A 315 14.96 1.15 -19.12
N VAL A 316 15.41 1.94 -20.10
CA VAL A 316 14.53 2.66 -21.05
C VAL A 316 14.89 2.28 -22.48
N GLU A 317 13.90 1.80 -23.23
CA GLU A 317 14.07 1.32 -24.60
C GLU A 317 13.04 1.96 -25.55
N PRO A 318 13.40 2.22 -26.83
CA PRO A 318 12.43 2.65 -27.82
C PRO A 318 11.45 1.51 -28.13
N THR A 319 10.16 1.82 -28.24
CA THR A 319 9.19 0.87 -28.83
C THR A 319 9.20 0.97 -30.36
N GLU A 320 8.55 0.02 -31.03
CA GLU A 320 8.34 0.04 -32.49
C GLU A 320 7.60 1.30 -32.99
N LYS A 321 6.91 2.02 -32.09
CA LYS A 321 6.14 3.24 -32.39
C LYS A 321 6.92 4.54 -32.12
N SER A 322 8.14 4.45 -31.59
CA SER A 322 8.97 5.63 -31.31
C SER A 322 9.30 6.38 -32.61
N SER A 323 9.20 7.72 -32.58
CA SER A 323 9.58 8.57 -33.70
C SER A 323 11.11 8.71 -33.84
N VAL A 324 11.83 8.40 -32.77
CA VAL A 324 13.30 8.45 -32.69
C VAL A 324 13.83 7.10 -32.26
N ASN A 325 14.79 6.56 -33.01
CA ASN A 325 15.55 5.40 -32.55
C ASN A 325 16.71 5.90 -31.68
N PHE A 326 16.77 5.44 -30.43
CA PHE A 326 17.83 5.78 -29.48
C PHE A 326 18.40 4.51 -28.85
N GLU A 327 19.66 4.56 -28.43
CA GLU A 327 20.29 3.46 -27.70
C GLU A 327 19.65 3.29 -26.32
N PRO A 328 19.39 2.04 -25.86
CA PRO A 328 18.82 1.79 -24.54
C PRO A 328 19.55 2.54 -23.42
N ILE A 329 18.78 3.16 -22.53
CA ILE A 329 19.29 3.95 -21.41
C ILE A 329 19.17 3.10 -20.14
N HIS A 330 20.30 2.84 -19.49
CA HIS A 330 20.35 2.19 -18.17
C HIS A 330 20.82 3.19 -17.12
N ARG A 331 20.07 3.34 -16.02
CA ARG A 331 20.45 4.18 -14.88
C ARG A 331 20.17 3.47 -13.57
N GLU A 332 21.08 3.65 -12.63
CA GLU A 332 20.93 3.19 -11.25
C GLU A 332 21.15 4.37 -10.32
N TYR A 333 20.28 4.50 -9.34
CA TYR A 333 20.33 5.52 -8.31
C TYR A 333 20.22 4.82 -6.96
N GLU A 334 21.24 4.99 -6.13
CA GLU A 334 21.31 4.37 -4.81
C GLU A 334 20.83 5.36 -3.73
N THR A 335 20.51 4.84 -2.55
CA THR A 335 20.23 5.65 -1.37
C THR A 335 18.98 6.53 -1.49
N ILE A 336 17.90 5.95 -2.00
CA ILE A 336 16.58 6.58 -1.94
C ILE A 336 15.95 6.22 -0.60
N MET A 337 15.81 7.20 0.30
CA MET A 337 15.24 7.00 1.64
C MET A 337 13.92 7.73 1.79
N ALA A 338 13.03 7.14 2.58
CA ALA A 338 11.82 7.80 3.07
C ALA A 338 11.99 8.16 4.54
N GLU A 339 11.32 9.23 4.97
CA GLU A 339 11.26 9.59 6.38
C GLU A 339 10.57 8.47 7.19
N ALA A 340 11.28 7.92 8.17
CA ALA A 340 10.80 6.84 9.00
C ALA A 340 10.15 7.35 10.28
N HIS A 341 9.01 6.75 10.64
CA HIS A 341 8.27 7.10 11.86
C HIS A 341 8.10 5.90 12.78
N ASP A 342 8.30 6.14 14.08
CA ASP A 342 7.88 5.20 15.11
C ASP A 342 6.42 4.79 14.91
N PRO A 343 6.00 3.55 15.24
CA PRO A 343 4.60 3.17 15.21
C PRO A 343 3.72 4.15 16.01
N PRO A 344 2.49 4.49 15.56
CA PRO A 344 1.62 5.40 16.29
C PRO A 344 1.43 4.97 17.75
N ARG A 345 1.37 5.95 18.68
CA ARG A 345 1.18 5.67 20.11
C ARG A 345 -0.04 4.77 20.39
N THR A 346 -1.10 4.92 19.61
CA THR A 346 -2.30 4.07 19.70
C THR A 346 -1.98 2.60 19.45
N THR A 347 -1.20 2.31 18.41
CA THR A 347 -0.73 0.97 18.04
C THR A 347 0.14 0.37 19.14
N GLN A 348 1.05 1.19 19.70
CA GLN A 348 1.88 0.79 20.85
C GLN A 348 1.02 0.44 22.09
N PHE A 349 0.00 1.25 22.41
CA PHE A 349 -0.90 0.99 23.53
C PHE A 349 -1.77 -0.26 23.34
N VAL A 350 -2.26 -0.51 22.13
CA VAL A 350 -3.01 -1.74 21.81
C VAL A 350 -2.11 -2.97 21.99
N ALA A 351 -0.89 -2.94 21.45
CA ALA A 351 0.08 -4.02 21.64
C ALA A 351 0.36 -4.28 23.13
N LEU A 352 0.65 -3.21 23.89
CA LEU A 352 0.88 -3.29 25.33
C LEU A 352 -0.32 -3.87 26.07
N PHE A 353 -1.54 -3.43 25.73
CA PHE A 353 -2.77 -3.94 26.34
C PHE A 353 -2.94 -5.45 26.10
N ILE A 354 -2.71 -5.92 24.87
CA ILE A 354 -2.79 -7.36 24.54
C ILE A 354 -1.75 -8.15 25.35
N MET A 355 -0.52 -7.66 25.45
CA MET A 355 0.55 -8.29 26.23
C MET A 355 0.20 -8.39 27.73
N ILE A 356 -0.32 -7.30 28.32
CA ILE A 356 -0.76 -7.27 29.71
C ILE A 356 -1.91 -8.26 29.93
N MET A 357 -2.89 -8.31 29.02
CA MET A 357 -4.03 -9.22 29.11
C MET A 357 -3.59 -10.68 29.06
N ALA A 358 -2.71 -11.04 28.13
CA ALA A 358 -2.13 -12.38 28.07
C ALA A 358 -1.45 -12.76 29.40
N TRP A 359 -0.64 -11.85 29.96
CA TRP A 359 0.01 -12.07 31.24
C TRP A 359 -0.99 -12.25 32.40
N LEU A 360 -2.00 -11.38 32.51
CA LEU A 360 -3.03 -11.43 33.55
C LEU A 360 -3.86 -12.72 33.49
N ILE A 361 -4.18 -13.19 32.29
CA ILE A 361 -4.87 -14.47 32.08
C ILE A 361 -4.01 -15.62 32.64
N GLY A 362 -2.73 -15.68 32.29
CA GLY A 362 -1.80 -16.67 32.82
C GLY A 362 -1.73 -16.62 34.34
N LEU A 363 -1.54 -15.43 34.92
CA LEU A 363 -1.49 -15.21 36.37
C LEU A 363 -2.75 -15.70 37.07
N THR A 364 -3.92 -15.38 36.53
CA THR A 364 -5.21 -15.78 37.10
C THR A 364 -5.36 -17.29 37.08
N ILE A 365 -5.06 -17.95 35.95
CA ILE A 365 -5.10 -19.41 35.83
C ILE A 365 -4.16 -20.04 36.86
N GLY A 366 -2.92 -19.55 36.97
CA GLY A 366 -1.93 -20.10 37.90
C GLY A 366 -2.35 -19.97 39.36
N ALA A 367 -2.86 -18.79 39.75
CA ALA A 367 -3.33 -18.55 41.12
C ALA A 367 -4.53 -19.44 41.47
N VAL A 368 -5.49 -19.60 40.55
CA VAL A 368 -6.67 -20.46 40.74
C VAL A 368 -6.26 -21.92 40.84
N LEU A 369 -5.46 -22.44 39.89
CA LEU A 369 -4.99 -23.82 39.90
C LEU A 369 -4.27 -24.16 41.21
N LYS A 370 -3.42 -23.25 41.71
CA LYS A 370 -2.72 -23.50 42.97
C LYS A 370 -3.65 -23.53 44.17
N ARG A 371 -4.73 -22.76 44.13
CA ARG A 371 -5.74 -22.68 45.19
C ARG A 371 -6.66 -23.90 45.20
N THR A 372 -7.08 -24.40 44.04
CA THR A 372 -8.13 -25.42 43.92
C THR A 372 -7.62 -26.85 43.76
N VAL A 373 -6.54 -27.07 43.01
CA VAL A 373 -6.10 -28.44 42.63
C VAL A 373 -5.13 -29.03 43.64
N TYR A 374 -4.37 -28.18 44.34
CA TYR A 374 -3.38 -28.60 45.33
C TYR A 374 -3.85 -28.39 46.78
N SER A 375 -5.17 -28.36 47.00
CA SER A 375 -5.81 -28.28 48.33
C SER A 375 -5.67 -29.58 49.10
#